data_AF-A0AAW2ZY85-F1
#
_entry.id   AF-A0AAW2ZY85-F1
#
_cell.length_a   1.000
_cell.length_b   1.000
_cell.length_c   1.000
_cell.angle_alpha   90.00
_cell.angle_beta   90.00
_cell.angle_gamma   90.00
#
_symmetry.space_group_name_H-M   'P 1'
#
loop_
_entity.id
_entity.type
_entity.pdbx_description
1 polymer ?
#
loop_
_entity_poly.entity_id
_entity_poly.type
_entity_poly.pdbx_seq_one_letter_code
_entity_poly.pdbx_strand_id
1 'polypeptide(L)'
;SKIRKLFNLSRTEDVRRYVVRRRVLKSGKKDRLKAPKVQRLMTPKIKARRAKKAKDAIAKVRASAAERREYLHLIASHRRALRQRDHSKKHTHKVHTQRAEVAAFQKK
;
A
#
# COMPACT_ATOMS: atom_id res chain seq x y z
N SER A 1 4.66 30.43 9.91
CA SER A 1 6.02 30.54 9.32
C SER A 1 6.55 31.92 9.66
N LYS A 2 7.79 32.07 10.15
CA LYS A 2 8.30 33.36 10.67
C LYS A 2 8.22 34.49 9.62
N ILE A 3 8.57 34.18 8.36
CA ILE A 3 8.53 35.15 7.24
C ILE A 3 7.11 35.65 6.96
N ARG A 4 6.10 34.76 6.96
CA ARG A 4 4.71 35.16 6.69
C ARG A 4 4.15 36.11 7.76
N LYS A 5 4.50 35.88 9.04
CA LYS A 5 4.10 36.75 10.16
C LYS A 5 4.77 38.12 10.09
N LEU A 6 6.03 38.18 9.66
CA LEU A 6 6.80 39.42 9.58
C LEU A 6 6.24 40.41 8.55
N PHE A 7 5.73 39.91 7.42
CA PHE A 7 5.23 40.73 6.31
C PHE A 7 3.70 40.62 6.11
N ASN A 8 2.97 40.07 7.08
CA ASN A 8 1.51 39.85 7.01
C ASN A 8 1.03 39.15 5.72
N LEU A 9 1.82 38.20 5.22
CA LEU A 9 1.52 37.46 3.98
C LEU A 9 0.37 36.46 4.21
N SER A 10 -0.45 36.25 3.17
CA SER A 10 -1.43 35.16 3.19
C SER A 10 -0.74 33.78 3.24
N ARG A 11 -1.50 32.70 3.44
CA ARG A 11 -0.93 31.34 3.51
C ARG A 11 -0.42 30.80 2.17
N THR A 12 -0.95 31.29 1.06
CA THR A 12 -0.69 30.78 -0.29
C THR A 12 0.45 31.51 -1.00
N GLU A 13 0.72 32.76 -0.63
CA GLU A 13 1.77 33.59 -1.25
C GLU A 13 3.17 32.99 -1.20
N ASP A 14 4.03 33.37 -2.15
CA ASP A 14 5.42 32.92 -2.19
C ASP A 14 6.30 33.70 -1.20
N VAL A 15 6.86 32.99 -0.23
CA VAL A 15 7.75 33.55 0.80
C VAL A 15 9.16 33.85 0.31
N ARG A 16 9.58 33.36 -0.87
CA ARG A 16 10.96 33.50 -1.36
C ARG A 16 11.36 34.95 -1.66
N ARG A 17 10.40 35.75 -2.13
CA ARG A 17 10.61 37.16 -2.50
C ARG A 17 10.86 38.04 -1.27
N TYR A 18 10.28 37.66 -0.13
CA TYR A 18 10.32 38.41 1.13
C TYR A 18 11.44 37.95 2.07
N VAL A 19 12.38 37.12 1.60
CA VAL A 19 13.55 36.73 2.41
C VAL A 19 14.53 37.89 2.47
N VAL A 20 14.82 38.39 3.67
CA VAL A 20 15.80 39.45 3.89
C VAL A 20 17.18 39.01 3.36
N ARG A 21 17.81 39.89 2.56
CA ARG A 21 19.11 39.66 1.95
C ARG A 21 20.12 40.67 2.49
N ARG A 22 21.36 40.22 2.72
CA ARG A 22 22.48 41.08 3.13
C ARG A 22 23.45 41.28 1.97
N ARG A 23 23.84 42.53 1.70
CA ARG A 23 24.92 42.87 0.76
C ARG A 23 26.26 42.56 1.43
N VAL A 24 27.10 41.79 0.75
CA VAL A 24 28.46 41.46 1.19
C VAL A 24 29.43 42.14 0.23
N LEU A 25 30.10 43.18 0.72
CA LEU A 25 31.15 43.92 0.02
C LEU A 25 32.50 43.19 0.24
N LYS A 26 33.27 42.98 -0.83
CA LYS A 26 34.65 42.49 -0.75
C LYS A 26 35.50 43.31 -1.72
N SER A 27 36.66 43.81 -1.28
CA SER A 27 37.54 44.58 -2.17
C SER A 27 37.92 43.76 -3.41
N GLY A 28 37.90 44.42 -4.57
CA GLY A 28 38.19 43.79 -5.86
C GLY A 28 37.15 42.78 -6.35
N LYS A 29 35.99 42.62 -5.69
CA LYS A 29 34.93 41.68 -6.12
C LYS A 29 33.57 42.36 -6.16
N LYS A 30 32.75 41.97 -7.15
CA LYS A 30 31.36 42.43 -7.25
C LYS A 30 30.55 42.01 -6.02
N ASP A 31 29.70 42.91 -5.57
CA ASP A 31 28.85 42.71 -4.40
C ASP A 31 27.88 41.55 -4.57
N ARG A 32 27.72 40.78 -3.48
CA ARG A 32 26.85 39.60 -3.46
C ARG A 32 25.73 39.79 -2.45
N LEU A 33 24.51 39.43 -2.85
CA LEU A 33 23.36 39.34 -1.95
C LEU A 33 23.25 37.92 -1.38
N LYS A 34 23.40 37.79 -0.07
CA LYS A 34 23.25 36.52 0.65
C LYS A 34 21.92 36.44 1.37
N ALA A 35 21.28 35.27 1.32
CA ALA A 35 20.01 35.00 1.95
C ALA A 35 20.03 33.62 2.63
N PRO A 36 19.31 33.43 3.75
CA PRO A 36 19.17 32.12 4.38
C PRO A 36 18.33 31.15 3.56
N LYS A 37 18.57 29.84 3.73
CA LYS A 37 17.77 28.78 3.09
C LYS A 37 16.40 28.67 3.76
N VAL A 38 15.33 28.73 2.97
CA VAL A 38 13.96 28.53 3.47
C VAL A 38 13.65 27.04 3.59
N GLN A 39 13.70 26.49 4.80
CA GLN A 39 13.58 25.05 5.02
C GLN A 39 12.13 24.53 4.97
N ARG A 40 11.17 25.27 5.54
CA ARG A 40 9.77 24.80 5.67
C ARG A 40 8.91 25.09 4.43
N LEU A 41 9.52 25.45 3.32
CA LEU A 41 8.82 25.68 2.06
C LEU A 41 8.33 24.36 1.46
N MET A 42 7.05 24.26 1.15
CA MET A 42 6.49 23.09 0.46
C MET A 42 6.76 23.19 -1.03
N THR A 43 7.76 22.46 -1.53
CA THR A 43 8.11 22.39 -2.96
C THR A 43 7.40 21.22 -3.65
N PRO A 44 7.25 21.23 -5.00
CA PRO A 44 6.69 20.12 -5.75
C PRO A 44 7.38 18.78 -5.45
N LYS A 45 8.72 18.78 -5.30
CA LYS A 45 9.50 17.60 -4.90
C LYS A 45 9.09 17.05 -3.52
N ILE A 46 8.84 17.93 -2.55
CA ILE A 46 8.38 17.51 -1.21
C ILE A 46 6.95 16.96 -1.29
N LYS A 47 6.06 17.62 -2.04
CA LYS A 47 4.67 17.16 -2.27
C LYS A 47 4.66 15.77 -2.91
N ALA A 48 5.41 15.58 -4.00
CA ALA A 48 5.54 14.30 -4.69
C ALA A 48 6.10 13.20 -3.77
N ARG A 49 7.14 13.50 -2.98
CA ARG A 49 7.71 12.54 -2.03
C ARG A 49 6.71 12.12 -0.95
N ARG A 50 5.89 13.05 -0.44
CA ARG A 50 4.83 12.73 0.53
C ARG A 50 3.74 11.85 -0.10
N ALA A 51 3.30 12.21 -1.31
CA ALA A 51 2.32 11.42 -2.05
C ALA A 51 2.83 10.00 -2.35
N LYS A 52 4.11 9.86 -2.71
CA LYS A 52 4.74 8.55 -2.96
C LYS A 52 4.66 7.65 -1.72
N LYS A 53 4.99 8.17 -0.52
CA LYS A 53 4.91 7.38 0.73
C LYS A 53 3.51 6.79 0.96
N ALA A 54 2.46 7.57 0.71
CA ALA A 54 1.08 7.09 0.86
C ALA A 54 0.75 5.99 -0.17
N LYS A 55 1.17 6.16 -1.43
CA LYS A 55 0.99 5.15 -2.48
C LYS A 55 1.71 3.84 -2.12
N ASP A 56 2.96 3.93 -1.68
CA ASP A 56 3.78 2.77 -1.32
C ASP A 56 3.16 2.02 -0.12
N ALA A 57 2.60 2.73 0.86
CA ALA A 57 1.92 2.12 1.99
C ALA A 57 0.68 1.31 1.56
N ILE A 58 -0.16 1.89 0.69
CA ILE A 58 -1.36 1.22 0.16
C ILE A 58 -0.97 0.00 -0.68
N ALA A 59 0.07 0.11 -1.52
CA ALA A 59 0.55 -0.98 -2.35
C ALA A 59 0.97 -2.19 -1.51
N LYS A 60 1.69 -1.97 -0.41
CA LYS A 60 2.11 -3.03 0.52
C LYS A 60 0.92 -3.76 1.16
N VAL A 61 -0.09 -3.00 1.62
CA VAL A 61 -1.30 -3.58 2.22
C VAL A 61 -2.07 -4.41 1.20
N ARG A 62 -2.21 -3.91 -0.03
CA ARG A 62 -2.89 -4.65 -1.11
C ARG A 62 -2.15 -5.92 -1.49
N ALA A 63 -0.83 -5.88 -1.61
CA ALA A 63 0.00 -7.05 -1.90
C ALA A 63 -0.17 -8.12 -0.80
N SER A 64 -0.06 -7.73 0.47
CA SER A 64 -0.24 -8.66 1.60
C SER A 64 -1.64 -9.30 1.63
N ALA A 65 -2.69 -8.52 1.34
CA ALA A 65 -4.04 -9.04 1.26
C ALA A 65 -4.22 -10.02 0.07
N ALA A 66 -3.59 -9.74 -1.07
CA ALA A 66 -3.60 -10.61 -2.24
C ALA A 66 -2.86 -11.93 -1.95
N GLU A 67 -1.65 -11.87 -1.39
CA GLU A 67 -0.88 -13.05 -0.98
C GLU A 67 -1.67 -13.93 0.01
N ARG A 68 -2.30 -13.30 1.01
CA ARG A 68 -3.16 -14.02 1.95
C ARG A 68 -4.35 -14.68 1.25
N ARG A 69 -4.98 -13.99 0.29
CA ARG A 69 -6.11 -14.53 -0.48
C ARG A 69 -5.68 -15.76 -1.29
N GLU A 70 -4.55 -15.68 -1.98
CA GLU A 70 -4.00 -16.82 -2.75
C GLU A 70 -3.68 -18.01 -1.83
N TYR A 71 -3.07 -17.76 -0.68
CA TYR A 71 -2.78 -18.81 0.29
C TYR A 71 -4.04 -19.51 0.82
N LEU A 72 -5.08 -18.73 1.17
CA LEU A 72 -6.36 -19.28 1.61
C LEU A 72 -7.06 -20.07 0.50
N HIS A 73 -6.94 -19.62 -0.75
CA HIS A 73 -7.47 -20.35 -1.91
C HIS A 73 -6.78 -21.72 -2.07
N LEU A 74 -5.45 -21.78 -1.92
CA LEU A 74 -4.68 -23.02 -1.94
C LEU A 74 -5.10 -23.98 -0.81
N ILE A 75 -5.30 -23.47 0.41
CA ILE A 75 -5.80 -24.29 1.52
C ILE A 75 -7.19 -24.84 1.20
N ALA A 76 -8.08 -24.01 0.68
CA ALA A 76 -9.44 -24.41 0.35
C ALA A 76 -9.47 -25.49 -0.75
N SER A 77 -8.65 -25.36 -1.79
CA SER A 77 -8.54 -26.37 -2.85
C SER A 77 -8.02 -27.70 -2.31
N HIS A 78 -7.00 -27.68 -1.46
CA HIS A 78 -6.46 -28.89 -0.81
C HIS A 78 -7.51 -29.58 0.07
N ARG A 79 -8.22 -28.82 0.91
CA ARG A 79 -9.30 -29.36 1.76
C ARG A 79 -10.43 -29.96 0.93
N ARG A 80 -10.78 -29.34 -0.19
CA ARG A 80 -11.79 -29.86 -1.12
C ARG A 80 -11.34 -31.18 -1.75
N ALA A 81 -10.10 -31.26 -2.22
CA ALA A 81 -9.55 -32.47 -2.82
C ALA A 81 -9.56 -33.65 -1.84
N LEU A 82 -9.12 -33.43 -0.60
CA LEU A 82 -9.19 -34.45 0.46
C LEU A 82 -10.63 -34.90 0.73
N ARG A 83 -11.56 -33.95 0.90
CA ARG A 83 -12.98 -34.27 1.10
C ARG A 83 -13.56 -35.08 -0.06
N GLN A 84 -13.27 -34.71 -1.29
CA GLN A 84 -13.75 -35.42 -2.48
C GLN A 84 -13.20 -36.85 -2.53
N ARG A 85 -11.92 -37.04 -2.25
CA ARG A 85 -11.29 -38.36 -2.18
C ARG A 85 -11.88 -39.24 -1.08
N ASP A 86 -12.06 -38.67 0.11
CA ASP A 86 -12.58 -39.43 1.25
C ASP A 86 -14.06 -39.77 1.05
N HIS A 87 -14.83 -38.85 0.46
CA HIS A 87 -16.22 -39.08 0.08
C HIS A 87 -16.34 -40.13 -1.04
N SER A 88 -15.48 -40.07 -2.07
CA SER A 88 -15.51 -41.04 -3.18
C SER A 88 -15.24 -42.45 -2.68
N LYS A 89 -14.20 -42.66 -1.84
CA LYS A 89 -13.91 -43.96 -1.22
C LYS A 89 -15.09 -44.54 -0.44
N LYS A 90 -15.78 -43.70 0.33
CA LYS A 90 -16.98 -44.11 1.06
C LYS A 90 -18.11 -44.46 0.12
N HIS A 91 -18.32 -43.68 -0.94
CA HIS A 91 -19.37 -43.94 -1.91
C HIS A 91 -19.13 -45.24 -2.68
N THR A 92 -17.93 -45.43 -3.23
CA THR A 92 -17.58 -46.61 -4.05
C THR A 92 -17.69 -47.93 -3.29
N HIS A 93 -17.35 -47.96 -1.99
CA HIS A 93 -17.44 -49.18 -1.20
C HIS A 93 -18.75 -49.30 -0.42
N LYS A 94 -19.05 -48.34 0.45
CA LYS A 94 -20.18 -48.46 1.39
C LYS A 94 -21.54 -48.41 0.68
N VAL A 95 -21.69 -47.54 -0.32
CA VAL A 95 -22.98 -47.43 -1.02
C VAL A 95 -23.21 -48.61 -1.94
N HIS A 96 -22.17 -49.09 -2.64
CA HIS A 96 -22.31 -50.25 -3.53
C HIS A 96 -22.61 -51.54 -2.76
N THR A 97 -21.94 -51.78 -1.64
CA THR A 97 -22.19 -52.95 -0.77
C THR A 97 -23.63 -52.95 -0.26
N GLN A 98 -24.08 -51.83 0.32
CA GLN A 98 -25.44 -51.73 0.83
C GLN A 98 -26.51 -51.80 -0.28
N ARG A 99 -26.23 -51.25 -1.46
CA ARG A 99 -27.12 -51.41 -2.62
C ARG A 99 -27.22 -52.86 -3.09
N ALA A 100 -26.11 -53.60 -3.09
CA ALA A 100 -26.09 -55.01 -3.45
C ALA A 100 -26.88 -55.86 -2.46
N GLU A 101 -26.76 -55.59 -1.15
CA GLU A 101 -27.54 -56.26 -0.09
C GLU A 101 -29.05 -56.03 -0.26
N VAL A 102 -29.48 -54.78 -0.47
CA VAL A 102 -30.89 -54.46 -0.70
C VAL A 102 -31.40 -55.12 -2.00
N ALA A 103 -30.62 -55.08 -3.07
CA ALA A 103 -30.99 -55.73 -4.33
C ALA A 103 -31.10 -57.25 -4.20
N ALA A 104 -30.28 -57.88 -3.36
CA ALA A 104 -30.37 -59.30 -3.06
C ALA A 104 -31.63 -59.63 -2.25
N PHE A 105 -32.01 -58.78 -1.29
CA PHE A 105 -33.26 -58.92 -0.53
C PHE A 105 -34.51 -58.77 -1.42
N GLN A 106 -34.51 -57.83 -2.36
CA GLN A 106 -35.64 -57.59 -3.28
C GLN A 106 -35.84 -58.69 -4.33
N LYS A 107 -34.82 -59.52 -4.58
CA LYS A 107 -34.90 -60.67 -5.51
C LYS A 107 -35.34 -61.97 -4.83
N LYS A 108 -35.45 -61.97 -3.50
CA LYS A 108 -35.87 -63.11 -2.70
C LYS A 108 -37.36 -62.98 -2.38
#